data_AF-A0A146MJ45-F1
#
_entry.id   AF-A0A146MJ45-F1
#
_cell.length_a   1.000
_cell.length_b   1.000
_cell.length_c   1.000
_cell.angle_alpha   90.00
_cell.angle_beta   90.00
_cell.angle_gamma   90.00
#
_symmetry.space_group_name_H-M   'P 1'
#
loop_
_entity.id
_entity.type
_entity.pdbx_description
1 polymer ?
#
loop_
_entity_poly.entity_id
_entity_poly.type
_entity_poly.pdbx_seq_one_letter_code
_entity_poly.pdbx_strand_id
1 'polypeptide(L)'
;MNLPILGRHSTKLFVFFNCLFITFGIIVIAFGMKLPTKLFRYKRILQATIPPIFPTATFSGSLSILATCIGILGILNERNMIMYLHLCTLTIVMITEIGIASSSKLMKDQFFTEAHRSLNMSVQNILDKSLLSNGI
;
A
#
# COMPACT_ATOMS: atom_id res chain seq x y z
N MET A 1 14.67 24.14 -28.54
CA MET A 1 13.23 23.91 -28.29
C MET A 1 12.99 24.13 -26.80
N ASN A 2 12.70 25.37 -26.41
CA ASN A 2 12.44 25.73 -25.01
C ASN A 2 10.99 25.41 -24.70
N LEU A 3 10.76 24.41 -23.84
CA LEU A 3 9.43 24.08 -23.33
C LEU A 3 9.28 24.77 -21.96
N PRO A 4 8.50 25.86 -21.84
CA PRO A 4 8.24 26.52 -20.57
C PRO A 4 7.14 25.73 -19.84
N ILE A 5 7.47 24.52 -19.36
CA ILE A 5 6.47 23.54 -18.88
C ILE A 5 5.77 24.02 -17.60
N LEU A 6 6.35 24.96 -16.87
CA LEU A 6 5.82 25.36 -15.57
C LEU A 6 5.93 26.87 -15.36
N GLY A 7 4.81 27.58 -15.54
CA GLY A 7 4.68 28.95 -15.04
C GLY A 7 4.75 28.98 -13.51
N ARG A 8 5.09 30.14 -12.93
CA ARG A 8 5.28 30.32 -11.47
C ARG A 8 4.13 29.77 -10.60
N HIS A 9 2.89 29.79 -11.09
CA HIS A 9 1.73 29.21 -10.40
C HIS A 9 1.70 27.68 -10.43
N SER A 10 2.06 27.08 -11.56
CA SER A 10 2.10 25.64 -11.75
C SER A 10 3.17 24.98 -10.88
N THR A 11 4.29 25.67 -10.61
CA THR A 11 5.35 25.18 -9.72
C THR A 11 4.87 25.08 -8.26
N LYS A 12 4.12 26.09 -7.78
CA LYS A 12 3.55 26.06 -6.42
C LYS A 12 2.54 24.93 -6.26
N LEU A 13 1.68 24.74 -7.27
CA LEU A 13 0.69 23.67 -7.29
C LEU A 13 1.36 22.29 -7.29
N PHE A 14 2.42 22.13 -8.07
CA PHE A 14 3.21 20.91 -8.13
C PHE A 14 3.83 20.57 -6.77
N VAL A 15 4.47 21.53 -6.11
CA VAL A 15 5.05 21.32 -4.76
C VAL A 15 3.96 20.92 -3.76
N PHE A 16 2.81 21.58 -3.80
CA PHE A 16 1.68 21.25 -2.92
C PHE A 16 1.21 19.80 -3.10
N PHE A 17 0.99 19.34 -4.33
CA PHE A 17 0.59 17.96 -4.60
C PHE A 17 1.66 16.95 -4.18
N ASN A 18 2.94 17.25 -4.41
CA ASN A 18 4.03 16.40 -3.95
C ASN A 18 4.07 16.30 -2.41
N CYS A 19 3.91 17.41 -1.68
CA CYS A 19 3.76 17.35 -0.22
C CYS A 19 2.57 16.51 0.25
N LEU A 20 1.43 16.58 -0.46
CA LEU A 20 0.29 15.71 -0.18
C LEU A 20 0.64 14.24 -0.42
N PHE A 21 1.29 13.90 -1.54
CA PHE A 21 1.71 12.54 -1.84
C PHE A 21 2.67 11.96 -0.80
N ILE A 22 3.63 12.74 -0.28
CA ILE A 22 4.46 12.32 0.85
C ILE A 22 3.61 12.01 2.07
N THR A 23 2.68 12.90 2.42
CA THR A 23 1.82 12.74 3.59
C THR A 23 0.98 11.46 3.48
N PHE A 24 0.34 11.24 2.33
CA PHE A 24 -0.41 10.02 2.06
C PHE A 24 0.48 8.78 2.06
N GLY A 25 1.66 8.83 1.43
CA GLY A 25 2.62 7.72 1.40
C GLY A 25 3.04 7.28 2.81
N ILE A 26 3.34 8.24 3.70
CA ILE A 26 3.69 7.95 5.10
C ILE A 26 2.53 7.28 5.83
N ILE A 27 1.30 7.76 5.65
CA ILE A 27 0.10 7.17 6.26
C ILE A 27 -0.09 5.72 5.79
N VAL A 28 0.05 5.46 4.49
CA VAL A 28 -0.10 4.12 3.89
C VAL A 28 1.00 3.17 4.38
N ILE A 29 2.25 3.62 4.48
CA ILE A 29 3.36 2.83 5.05
C ILE A 29 3.08 2.53 6.53
N ALA A 30 2.66 3.53 7.30
CA ALA A 30 2.34 3.35 8.71
C ALA A 30 1.20 2.33 8.91
N PHE A 31 0.19 2.35 8.04
CA PHE A 31 -0.87 1.34 8.01
C PHE A 31 -0.33 -0.05 7.68
N GLY A 32 0.48 -0.16 6.61
CA GLY A 32 1.10 -1.40 6.16
C GLY A 32 2.03 -2.05 7.20
N MET A 33 2.68 -1.25 8.05
CA MET A 33 3.60 -1.74 9.09
C MET A 33 2.97 -1.93 10.48
N LYS A 34 2.12 -1.00 10.94
CA LYS A 34 1.57 -1.05 12.32
C LYS A 34 0.40 -2.02 12.46
N LEU A 35 -0.39 -2.22 11.39
CA LEU A 35 -1.55 -3.09 11.48
C LEU A 35 -1.17 -4.58 11.57
N PRO A 36 -0.19 -5.10 10.81
CA PRO A 36 0.30 -6.46 10.99
C PRO A 36 0.79 -6.72 12.39
N THR A 37 1.59 -5.82 12.99
CA THR A 37 2.15 -6.04 14.34
C THR A 37 1.08 -6.14 15.41
N LYS A 38 0.01 -5.34 15.30
CA LYS A 38 -1.18 -5.48 16.17
C LYS A 38 -1.95 -6.77 15.88
N LEU A 39 -2.17 -7.13 14.61
CA LEU A 39 -2.83 -8.39 14.23
C LEU A 39 -2.02 -9.63 14.61
N PHE A 40 -0.68 -9.57 14.57
CA PHE A 40 0.22 -10.64 14.97
C PHE A 40 0.05 -11.02 16.44
N ARG A 41 -0.32 -10.06 17.29
CA ARG A 41 -0.71 -10.33 18.69
C ARG A 41 -1.94 -11.24 18.78
N TYR A 42 -2.86 -11.13 17.82
CA TYR A 42 -4.04 -12.00 17.68
C TYR A 42 -3.77 -13.24 16.83
N LYS A 43 -2.71 -13.26 16.01
CA LYS A 43 -2.26 -14.40 15.19
C LYS A 43 -1.75 -15.58 16.03
N ARG A 44 -1.42 -15.36 17.30
CA ARG A 44 -1.23 -16.47 18.27
C ARG A 44 -2.53 -17.28 18.45
N ILE A 45 -3.68 -16.70 18.13
CA ILE A 45 -5.02 -17.30 18.21
C ILE A 45 -5.51 -17.73 16.80
N LEU A 46 -5.29 -16.91 15.76
CA LEU A 46 -5.57 -17.28 14.36
C LEU A 46 -4.27 -17.66 13.65
N GLN A 47 -4.02 -18.94 13.41
CA GLN A 47 -2.87 -19.47 12.63
C GLN A 47 -2.93 -19.08 11.14
N ALA A 48 -3.14 -17.81 10.80
CA ALA A 48 -3.36 -17.34 9.44
C ALA A 48 -2.13 -16.64 8.89
N THR A 49 -1.70 -16.92 7.66
CA THR A 49 -0.61 -16.24 6.95
C THR A 49 -0.79 -14.71 6.92
N ILE A 50 0.31 -13.93 6.87
CA ILE A 50 0.23 -12.45 6.79
C ILE A 50 -0.58 -12.08 5.54
N PRO A 51 -1.66 -11.30 5.67
CA PRO A 51 -2.45 -10.88 4.51
C PRO A 51 -1.58 -10.10 3.51
N PRO A 52 -1.64 -10.43 2.20
CA PRO A 52 -0.81 -9.81 1.17
C PRO A 52 -1.07 -8.31 0.99
N ILE A 53 -2.19 -7.78 1.51
CA ILE A 53 -2.52 -6.35 1.53
C ILE A 53 -1.51 -5.49 2.29
N PHE A 54 -0.85 -6.05 3.32
CA PHE A 54 0.12 -5.32 4.13
C PHE A 54 1.44 -5.04 3.42
N PRO A 55 2.12 -6.05 2.83
CA PRO A 55 3.32 -5.79 2.04
C PRO A 55 3.01 -4.97 0.78
N THR A 56 1.86 -5.17 0.11
CA THR A 56 1.49 -4.35 -1.06
C THR A 56 1.24 -2.88 -0.70
N ALA A 57 0.53 -2.59 0.40
CA ALA A 57 0.35 -1.22 0.88
C ALA A 57 1.70 -0.57 1.21
N THR A 58 2.59 -1.28 1.92
CA THR A 58 3.92 -0.77 2.27
C THR A 58 4.76 -0.46 1.01
N PHE A 59 4.71 -1.34 0.01
CA PHE A 59 5.40 -1.16 -1.26
C PHE A 59 4.86 0.03 -2.07
N SER A 60 3.54 0.13 -2.22
CA SER A 60 2.87 1.25 -2.90
C SER A 60 3.23 2.60 -2.25
N GLY A 61 3.12 2.70 -0.92
CA GLY A 61 3.47 3.91 -0.20
C GLY A 61 4.93 4.33 -0.39
N SER A 62 5.84 3.34 -0.45
CA SER A 62 7.27 3.58 -0.69
C SER A 62 7.54 4.12 -2.10
N LEU A 63 6.87 3.57 -3.12
CA LEU A 63 6.97 4.04 -4.50
C LEU A 63 6.43 5.48 -4.65
N SER A 64 5.35 5.81 -3.95
CA SER A 64 4.76 7.15 -3.96
C SER A 64 5.71 8.21 -3.39
N ILE A 65 6.41 7.88 -2.29
CA ILE A 65 7.45 8.74 -1.71
C ILE A 65 8.63 8.89 -2.68
N LEU A 66 9.10 7.80 -3.29
CA LEU A 66 10.20 7.84 -4.25
C LEU A 66 9.88 8.74 -5.46
N ALA A 67 8.69 8.57 -6.04
CA ALA A 67 8.21 9.39 -7.15
C ALA A 67 8.20 10.88 -6.77
N THR A 68 7.77 11.18 -5.56
CA THR A 68 7.73 12.55 -5.04
C THR A 68 9.12 13.14 -4.85
N CYS A 69 10.07 12.38 -4.31
CA CYS A 69 11.46 12.82 -4.16
C CYS A 69 12.06 13.19 -5.52
N ILE A 70 11.80 12.40 -6.57
CA ILE A 70 12.24 12.70 -7.94
C ILE A 70 11.60 14.00 -8.46
N GLY A 71 10.31 14.24 -8.15
CA GLY A 71 9.59 15.45 -8.52
C GLY A 71 10.17 16.71 -7.88
N ILE A 72 10.44 16.67 -6.57
CA ILE A 72 11.05 17.77 -5.83
C ILE A 72 12.48 18.04 -6.35
N LEU A 73 13.26 16.99 -6.62
CA LEU A 73 14.60 17.10 -7.19
C LEU A 73 14.59 17.71 -8.61
N GLY A 74 13.53 17.45 -9.37
CA GLY A 74 13.34 18.01 -10.70
C GLY A 74 13.06 19.51 -10.69
N ILE A 75 12.32 20.01 -9.70
CA ILE A 75 12.13 21.45 -9.51
C ILE A 75 13.43 22.11 -9.04
N LEU A 76 14.08 21.57 -8.00
CA LEU A 76 15.27 22.17 -7.39
C LEU A 76 16.40 22.39 -8.40
N ASN A 77 16.55 21.46 -9.35
CA ASN A 77 17.61 21.53 -10.35
C ASN A 77 17.19 22.26 -11.64
N GLU A 78 15.93 22.70 -11.76
CA GLU A 78 15.36 23.27 -13.00
C GLU A 78 15.61 22.41 -14.26
N ARG A 79 15.82 21.10 -14.06
CA ARG A 79 16.17 20.15 -15.14
C ARG A 79 14.91 19.53 -15.70
N ASN A 80 14.51 19.98 -16.89
CA ASN A 80 13.38 19.42 -17.64
C ASN A 80 13.43 17.89 -17.75
N MET A 81 14.63 17.30 -17.91
CA MET A 81 14.81 15.83 -17.96
C MET A 81 14.33 15.11 -16.69
N ILE A 82 14.58 15.68 -15.50
CA ILE A 82 14.16 15.08 -14.23
C ILE A 82 12.64 15.20 -14.06
N MET A 83 12.04 16.28 -14.56
CA MET A 83 10.59 16.44 -14.56
C MET A 83 9.89 15.43 -15.48
N TYR A 84 10.48 15.11 -16.65
CA TYR A 84 10.00 13.99 -17.48
C TYR A 84 10.14 12.64 -16.76
N LEU A 85 11.25 12.41 -16.06
CA LEU A 85 11.45 11.19 -15.27
C LEU A 85 10.41 11.05 -14.15
N HIS A 86 10.07 12.15 -13.47
CA HIS A 86 8.99 12.19 -12.49
C HIS A 86 7.64 11.81 -13.10
N LEU A 87 7.32 12.35 -14.29
CA LEU A 87 6.06 12.04 -14.99
C LEU A 87 5.99 10.56 -15.41
N CYS A 88 7.10 9.99 -15.89
CA CYS A 88 7.21 8.56 -16.16
C CYS A 88 7.02 7.73 -14.89
N THR A 89 7.61 8.14 -13.76
CA THR A 89 7.50 7.43 -12.49
C THR A 89 6.06 7.46 -11.96
N LEU A 90 5.39 8.62 -12.02
CA LEU A 90 3.97 8.74 -11.66
C LEU A 90 3.07 7.87 -12.54
N THR A 91 3.40 7.75 -13.83
CA THR A 91 2.64 6.89 -14.75
C THR A 91 2.76 5.41 -14.37
N ILE A 92 3.97 4.96 -14.02
CA ILE A 92 4.20 3.59 -13.54
C ILE A 92 3.44 3.34 -12.23
N VAL A 93 3.50 4.27 -11.29
CA VAL A 93 2.76 4.20 -10.01
C VAL A 93 1.26 4.10 -10.26
N MET A 94 0.72 4.91 -11.17
CA MET A 94 -0.71 4.88 -11.52
C MET A 94 -1.12 3.52 -12.11
N ILE A 95 -0.33 2.96 -13.03
CA ILE A 95 -0.62 1.66 -13.64
C ILE A 95 -0.58 0.54 -12.58
N THR A 96 0.37 0.60 -11.65
CA THR A 96 0.47 -0.39 -10.56
C THR A 96 -0.73 -0.30 -9.61
N GLU A 97 -1.13 0.90 -9.19
CA GLU A 97 -2.32 1.14 -8.36
C GLU A 97 -3.60 0.60 -9.02
N ILE A 98 -3.80 0.88 -10.31
CA ILE A 98 -4.94 0.37 -11.08
C ILE A 98 -4.91 -1.16 -11.15
N GLY A 99 -3.74 -1.75 -11.34
CA GLY A 99 -3.56 -3.21 -11.35
C GLY A 99 -3.94 -3.84 -10.00
N ILE A 100 -3.51 -3.23 -8.88
CA ILE A 100 -3.85 -3.68 -7.53
C ILE A 100 -5.36 -3.56 -7.28
N ALA A 101 -5.97 -2.41 -7.63
CA ALA A 101 -7.40 -2.17 -7.45
C ALA A 101 -8.25 -3.15 -8.27
N SER A 102 -7.86 -3.41 -9.52
CA SER A 102 -8.55 -4.34 -10.42
C SER A 102 -8.46 -5.77 -9.91
N SER A 103 -7.26 -6.20 -9.50
CA SER A 103 -7.04 -7.54 -8.94
C SER A 103 -7.81 -7.74 -7.63
N SER A 104 -7.81 -6.73 -6.76
CA SER A 104 -8.55 -6.75 -5.50
C SER A 104 -10.07 -6.90 -5.71
N LYS A 105 -10.60 -6.26 -6.76
CA LYS A 105 -12.02 -6.38 -7.11
C LYS A 105 -12.36 -7.77 -7.64
N LEU A 106 -11.51 -8.35 -8.50
CA LEU A 106 -11.73 -9.67 -9.09
C LEU A 106 -11.59 -10.81 -8.08
N MET A 107 -10.69 -10.67 -7.10
CA MET A 107 -10.44 -11.70 -6.09
C MET A 107 -11.36 -11.60 -4.85
N LYS A 108 -12.35 -10.69 -4.85
CA LYS A 108 -13.21 -10.42 -3.68
C LYS A 108 -13.87 -11.68 -3.10
N ASP A 109 -14.35 -12.56 -3.98
CA ASP A 109 -15.02 -13.80 -3.57
C ASP A 109 -14.03 -14.82 -2.99
N GLN A 110 -12.81 -14.86 -3.51
CA GLN A 110 -11.74 -15.72 -3.01
C GLN A 110 -11.25 -15.27 -1.63
N PHE A 111 -11.11 -13.95 -1.42
CA PHE A 111 -10.74 -13.41 -0.11
C PHE A 111 -11.80 -13.72 0.96
N PHE A 112 -13.08 -13.59 0.62
CA PHE A 112 -14.17 -13.90 1.55
C PHE A 112 -14.20 -15.39 1.91
N THR A 113 -14.05 -16.26 0.91
CA THR A 113 -14.05 -17.72 1.09
C THR A 113 -12.88 -18.16 1.97
N GLU A 114 -11.67 -17.64 1.74
CA GLU A 114 -10.48 -18.01 2.51
C GLU A 114 -10.55 -17.48 3.95
N ALA A 115 -11.06 -16.27 4.16
CA ALA A 115 -11.28 -15.73 5.50
C ALA A 115 -12.29 -16.56 6.29
N HIS A 116 -13.39 -16.96 5.64
CA HIS A 116 -14.41 -17.80 6.26
C HIS A 116 -13.85 -19.19 6.62
N ARG A 117 -13.07 -19.80 5.71
CA ARG A 117 -12.38 -21.08 5.94
C ARG A 117 -11.42 -21.00 7.12
N SER A 118 -10.59 -19.95 7.19
CA SER A 118 -9.60 -19.75 8.26
C SER A 118 -10.27 -19.53 9.63
N LEU A 119 -11.39 -18.81 9.65
CA LEU A 119 -12.20 -18.64 10.86
C LEU A 119 -12.79 -19.97 11.33
N ASN A 120 -13.39 -20.74 10.41
CA ASN A 120 -14.04 -22.00 10.74
C ASN A 120 -13.04 -23.04 11.29
N MET A 121 -11.84 -23.11 10.70
CA MET A 121 -10.75 -23.94 11.23
C MET A 121 -10.30 -23.50 12.63
N SER A 122 -10.22 -22.20 12.91
CA SER A 122 -9.86 -21.72 14.26
C SER A 122 -10.91 -22.10 15.29
N VAL A 123 -12.20 -21.99 14.96
CA VAL A 123 -13.31 -22.37 15.84
C VAL A 123 -13.27 -23.87 16.14
N GLN A 124 -13.09 -24.72 15.11
CA GLN A 124 -12.95 -26.17 15.31
C GLN A 124 -11.76 -26.53 16.20
N ASN A 125 -10.61 -25.90 15.98
CA ASN A 125 -9.40 -26.19 16.75
C ASN A 125 -9.52 -25.80 18.24
N ILE A 126 -10.32 -24.77 18.55
CA ILE A 126 -10.66 -24.40 19.94
C ILE A 126 -11.62 -25.42 20.55
N LEU A 127 -12.64 -25.86 19.79
CA LEU A 127 -13.61 -26.84 20.24
C LEU A 127 -12.95 -28.20 20.54
N ASP A 128 -12.11 -28.69 19.63
CA ASP A 128 -11.37 -29.95 19.79
C ASP A 128 -10.44 -29.90 21.01
N LYS A 129 -9.75 -28.78 21.24
CA LYS A 129 -8.97 -28.57 22.46
C LYS A 129 -9.83 -28.58 23.72
N SER A 130 -11.02 -28.01 23.66
CA SER A 130 -11.93 -28.00 24.81
C SER A 130 -12.48 -29.39 25.11
N LEU A 131 -12.73 -30.22 24.10
CA LEU A 131 -13.18 -31.61 24.27
C LEU A 131 -12.06 -32.47 24.87
N LEU A 132 -10.83 -32.38 24.32
CA LEU A 132 -9.65 -33.06 24.86
C LEU A 132 -9.32 -32.64 26.30
N SER A 133 -9.53 -31.36 26.66
CA SER A 133 -9.32 -30.86 28.02
C SER A 133 -10.39 -31.30 29.02
N ASN A 134 -11.59 -31.68 28.55
CA ASN A 134 -12.71 -32.11 29.38
C ASN A 134 -12.83 -33.65 29.52
N GLY A 135 -11.90 -34.42 28.93
CA GLY A 135 -11.83 -35.86 29.13
C GLY A 135 -13.04 -36.64 28.60
N ILE A 136 -13.57 -36.23 27.44
CA ILE A 136 -14.51 -37.03 26.63
C ILE A 136 -13.73 -37.60 25.44
#